data_AF-A0A847QMY8-F1
#
_entry.id   AF-A0A847QMY8-F1
#
_cell.length_a   1.000
_cell.length_b   1.000
_cell.length_c   1.000
_cell.angle_alpha   90.00
_cell.angle_beta   90.00
_cell.angle_gamma   90.00
#
_symmetry.space_group_name_H-M   'P 1'
#
loop_
_entity.id
_entity.type
_entity.pdbx_description
1 polymer ?
#
loop_
_entity_poly.entity_id
_entity_poly.type
_entity_poly.pdbx_seq_one_letter_code
_entity_poly.pdbx_strand_id
1 'polypeptide(L)'
;MRADGFVLDNGFISYNQLETVLYTFPNVYEAAVSNFRAEDQVLKVYISLENVLSAKEKQDFCEEIEGYIRKTFAISIPISVLIRDKLPITKTGKILRSLLA
;
A
#
# COMPACT_ATOMS: atom_id res chain seq x y z
N MET A 1 -2.25 -19.32 -12.23
CA MET A 1 -1.61 -18.98 -10.94
C MET A 1 -1.37 -17.48 -10.98
N ARG A 2 -2.18 -16.68 -10.26
CA ARG A 2 -2.02 -15.20 -10.26
C ARG A 2 -0.74 -14.90 -9.48
N ALA A 3 0.19 -14.15 -10.06
CA ALA A 3 1.39 -13.73 -9.32
C ALA A 3 0.95 -12.79 -8.18
N ASP A 4 1.40 -13.06 -6.94
CA ASP A 4 1.15 -12.21 -5.76
C ASP A 4 2.08 -10.99 -5.76
N GLY A 5 2.10 -10.28 -6.88
CA GLY A 5 2.94 -9.13 -7.12
C GLY A 5 2.77 -8.57 -8.52
N PHE A 6 3.62 -7.62 -8.86
CA PHE A 6 3.60 -6.92 -10.14
C PHE A 6 5.02 -6.74 -10.66
N VAL A 7 5.13 -6.66 -11.97
CA VAL A 7 6.40 -6.38 -12.64
C VAL A 7 6.42 -4.91 -13.01
N LEU A 8 7.48 -4.22 -12.60
CA LEU A 8 7.79 -2.86 -13.01
C LEU A 8 9.17 -2.84 -13.62
N ASP A 9 9.29 -2.19 -14.77
CA ASP A 9 10.53 -2.09 -15.55
C ASP A 9 11.17 -3.48 -15.72
N ASN A 10 12.17 -3.82 -14.91
CA ASN A 10 12.90 -5.10 -14.95
C ASN A 10 12.83 -5.91 -13.63
N GLY A 11 11.98 -5.52 -12.69
CA GLY A 11 11.89 -6.12 -11.36
C GLY A 11 10.49 -6.62 -11.02
N PHE A 12 10.42 -7.78 -10.37
CA PHE A 12 9.20 -8.25 -9.73
C PHE A 12 9.13 -7.73 -8.29
N ILE A 13 8.04 -7.07 -7.95
CA ILE A 13 7.73 -6.61 -6.59
C ILE A 13 6.55 -7.43 -6.07
N SER A 14 6.76 -8.16 -4.98
CA SER A 14 5.66 -8.86 -4.31
C SER A 14 4.81 -7.89 -3.49
N TYR A 15 3.50 -8.07 -3.52
CA TYR A 15 2.59 -7.30 -2.66
C TYR A 15 2.92 -7.50 -1.17
N ASN A 16 3.22 -8.74 -0.76
CA ASN A 16 3.60 -9.03 0.62
C ASN A 16 4.89 -8.31 1.04
N GLN A 17 5.86 -8.18 0.13
CA GLN A 17 7.11 -7.50 0.42
C GLN A 17 6.87 -5.99 0.64
N LEU A 18 6.04 -5.38 -0.21
CA LEU A 18 5.68 -3.97 -0.08
C LEU A 18 4.89 -3.72 1.22
N GLU A 19 3.90 -4.56 1.51
CA GLU A 19 3.15 -4.50 2.77
C GLU A 19 4.05 -4.67 4.00
N THR A 20 4.97 -5.64 3.98
CA THR A 20 5.95 -5.85 5.07
C THR A 20 6.79 -4.61 5.33
N VAL A 21 7.23 -3.91 4.28
CA VAL A 21 7.96 -2.65 4.40
C VAL A 21 7.08 -1.55 5.00
N LEU A 22 5.80 -1.46 4.60
CA LEU A 22 4.87 -0.47 5.16
C LEU A 22 4.60 -0.69 6.65
N TYR A 23 4.57 -1.95 7.12
CA TYR A 23 4.46 -2.26 8.54
C TYR A 23 5.66 -1.77 9.37
N THR A 24 6.79 -1.44 8.75
CA THR A 24 7.93 -0.83 9.46
C THR A 24 7.83 0.68 9.59
N PHE A 25 6.85 1.30 8.91
CA PHE A 25 6.65 2.74 8.95
C PHE A 25 5.92 3.15 10.25
N PRO A 26 6.37 4.21 10.95
CA PRO A 26 5.74 4.63 12.19
C PRO A 26 4.24 4.88 12.02
N ASN A 27 3.45 4.54 13.05
CA ASN A 27 2.00 4.78 13.11
C ASN A 27 1.15 3.95 12.13
N VAL A 28 1.74 3.06 11.32
CA VAL A 28 0.99 2.12 10.47
C VAL A 28 0.54 0.92 11.29
N TYR A 29 -0.77 0.75 11.42
CA TYR A 29 -1.39 -0.41 12.06
C TYR A 29 -1.65 -1.55 11.07
N GLU A 30 -2.24 -1.23 9.92
CA GLU A 30 -2.49 -2.18 8.83
C GLU A 30 -2.11 -1.56 7.49
N ALA A 31 -1.52 -2.35 6.60
CA ALA A 31 -1.16 -1.90 5.26
C ALA A 31 -1.54 -2.95 4.22
N ALA A 32 -2.12 -2.51 3.11
CA ALA A 32 -2.53 -3.37 2.01
C ALA A 32 -2.24 -2.73 0.67
N VAL A 33 -1.83 -3.54 -0.30
CA VAL A 33 -1.63 -3.10 -1.68
C VAL A 33 -2.71 -3.71 -2.57
N SER A 34 -3.31 -2.90 -3.45
CA SER A 34 -4.24 -3.43 -4.45
C SER A 34 -3.53 -4.32 -5.46
N ASN A 35 -4.30 -5.16 -6.16
CA ASN A 35 -3.77 -5.81 -7.35
C ASN A 35 -3.53 -4.74 -8.42
N PHE A 36 -2.27 -4.36 -8.60
CA PHE A 36 -1.87 -3.47 -9.69
C PHE A 36 -2.25 -4.08 -11.04
N ARG A 37 -3.02 -3.34 -11.84
CA ARG A 37 -3.27 -3.64 -13.24
C ARG A 37 -2.59 -2.57 -14.08
N ALA A 38 -1.91 -2.97 -15.16
CA ALA A 38 -1.25 -2.03 -16.06
C ALA A 38 -2.25 -0.99 -16.64
N GLU A 39 -3.52 -1.38 -16.80
CA GLU A 39 -4.63 -0.50 -17.23
C GLU A 39 -4.93 0.62 -16.23
N ASP A 40 -4.79 0.35 -14.92
CA ASP A 40 -5.07 1.34 -13.87
C ASP A 40 -4.00 2.43 -13.83
N GLN A 41 -2.78 2.13 -14.29
CA GLN A 41 -1.59 3.00 -14.28
C GLN A 41 -1.25 3.61 -12.91
N VAL A 42 -1.89 3.16 -11.82
CA VAL A 42 -1.68 3.65 -10.46
C VAL A 42 -1.65 2.49 -9.48
N LEU A 43 -0.65 2.50 -8.60
CA LEU A 43 -0.57 1.58 -7.49
C LEU A 43 -1.35 2.15 -6.30
N LYS A 44 -2.46 1.49 -5.90
CA LYS A 44 -3.22 1.90 -4.72
C LYS A 44 -2.67 1.20 -3.48
N VAL A 45 -2.37 2.00 -2.47
CA VAL A 45 -1.89 1.55 -1.16
C VAL A 45 -2.90 2.01 -0.12
N TYR A 46 -3.41 1.08 0.67
CA TYR A 46 -4.37 1.35 1.73
C TYR A 46 -3.70 1.18 3.08
N ILE A 47 -3.85 2.17 3.94
CA ILE A 47 -3.22 2.20 5.26
C ILE A 47 -4.30 2.42 6.32
N SER A 48 -4.23 1.68 7.43
CA SER A 48 -4.88 2.03 8.69
C SER A 48 -3.82 2.44 9.70
N LEU A 49 -4.15 3.40 10.55
CA LEU A 49 -3.25 4.03 11.49
C LEU A 49 -3.60 3.64 12.92
N GLU A 50 -2.60 3.57 13.79
CA GLU A 50 -2.83 3.38 15.23
C GLU A 50 -3.47 4.61 15.87
N ASN A 51 -3.05 5.81 15.42
CA ASN A 51 -3.53 7.07 15.94
C ASN A 51 -4.41 7.82 14.93
N VAL A 52 -5.40 8.54 15.45
CA VAL A 52 -6.25 9.42 14.64
C VAL A 52 -5.48 10.69 14.31
N LEU A 53 -5.24 10.90 13.02
CA LEU A 53 -4.61 12.11 12.48
C LEU A 53 -5.66 13.12 12.00
N SER A 54 -5.35 14.41 12.08
CA SER A 54 -6.13 15.48 11.45
C SER A 54 -6.05 15.40 9.92
N ALA A 55 -6.91 16.13 9.21
CA ALA A 55 -6.93 16.11 7.74
C ALA A 55 -5.58 16.52 7.12
N LYS A 56 -4.90 17.49 7.72
CA LYS A 56 -3.58 17.94 7.25
C LYS A 56 -2.51 16.87 7.49
N GLU A 57 -2.46 16.32 8.70
CA GLU A 57 -1.50 15.26 9.05
C GLU A 57 -1.71 14.00 8.20
N LYS A 58 -2.96 13.67 7.83
CA LYS A 58 -3.26 12.58 6.90
C LYS A 58 -2.66 12.82 5.52
N GLN A 59 -2.73 14.05 5.00
CA GLN A 59 -2.16 14.38 3.71
C GLN A 59 -0.63 14.29 3.76
N ASP A 60 0.00 14.94 4.75
CA ASP A 60 1.45 14.91 4.93
C ASP A 60 1.95 13.45 5.07
N PHE A 61 1.24 12.62 5.84
CA PHE A 61 1.55 11.20 6.00
C PHE A 61 1.44 10.39 4.70
N CYS A 62 0.43 10.66 3.86
CA CYS A 62 0.30 10.01 2.56
C CYS A 62 1.49 10.34 1.64
N GLU A 63 1.94 11.59 1.62
CA GLU A 63 3.09 12.03 0.84
C GLU A 63 4.40 11.39 1.34
N GLU A 64 4.56 11.27 2.66
CA GLU A 64 5.70 10.59 3.27
C GLU A 64 5.75 9.09 2.92
N ILE A 65 4.61 8.39 3.01
CA ILE A 65 4.50 6.97 2.63
C ILE A 65 4.81 6.79 1.14
N GLU A 66 4.27 7.64 0.27
CA GLU A 66 4.58 7.60 -1.15
C GLU A 66 6.09 7.74 -1.39
N GLY A 67 6.72 8.76 -0.79
CA GLY A 67 8.16 8.97 -0.89
C GLY A 67 8.98 7.79 -0.38
N TYR A 68 8.55 7.19 0.73
CA TYR A 68 9.20 6.01 1.32
C TYR A 68 9.12 4.78 0.40
N ILE A 69 7.96 4.51 -0.20
CA ILE A 69 7.79 3.41 -1.16
C ILE A 69 8.68 3.65 -2.39
N ARG A 70 8.65 4.86 -2.96
CA ARG A 70 9.45 5.21 -4.14
C ARG A 70 10.94 5.02 -3.88
N LYS A 71 11.43 5.47 -2.72
CA LYS A 71 12.84 5.33 -2.35
C LYS A 71 13.24 3.87 -2.13
N THR A 72 12.36 3.07 -1.52
CA THR A 72 12.65 1.67 -1.18
C THR A 72 12.63 0.74 -2.39
N PHE A 73 11.65 0.92 -3.27
CA PHE A 73 11.37 -0.02 -4.37
C PHE A 73 11.68 0.54 -5.76
N ALA A 74 12.16 1.78 -5.86
CA ALA A 74 12.43 2.48 -7.12
C ALA A 74 11.22 2.49 -8.07
N ILE A 75 10.01 2.68 -7.52
CA ILE A 75 8.75 2.64 -8.29
C ILE A 75 8.58 3.92 -9.11
N SER A 76 8.47 3.75 -10.43
CA SER A 76 8.32 4.82 -11.43
C SER A 76 6.86 5.21 -11.71
N ILE A 77 5.90 4.34 -11.41
CA ILE A 77 4.47 4.60 -11.64
C ILE A 77 3.85 5.51 -10.57
N PRO A 78 2.71 6.16 -10.86
CA PRO A 78 1.86 6.80 -9.85
C PRO A 78 1.52 5.88 -8.68
N ILE A 79 1.56 6.42 -7.46
CA ILE A 79 1.14 5.74 -6.23
C ILE A 79 0.03 6.58 -5.61
N SER A 80 -1.06 5.93 -5.20
CA SER A 80 -2.15 6.58 -4.49
C SER A 80 -2.27 5.95 -3.11
N VAL A 81 -1.91 6.72 -2.08
CA VAL A 81 -2.00 6.30 -0.68
C VAL A 81 -3.35 6.73 -0.12
N LEU A 82 -4.09 5.78 0.45
CA LEU A 82 -5.45 5.95 0.94
C LEU A 82 -5.54 5.49 2.38
N ILE A 83 -5.80 6.42 3.30
CA ILE A 83 -6.00 6.09 4.71
C ILE A 83 -7.45 5.64 4.93
N ARG A 84 -7.63 4.50 5.60
CA ARG A 84 -8.93 3.94 5.99
C ARG A 84 -8.89 3.53 7.45
N ASP A 85 -10.00 3.71 8.16
CA ASP A 85 -10.07 3.33 9.57
C ASP A 85 -9.87 1.81 9.77
N LYS A 86 -10.37 1.00 8.82
CA LYS A 86 -10.22 -0.46 8.86
C LYS A 86 -10.02 -1.04 7.46
N LEU A 87 -9.07 -1.95 7.32
CA LEU A 87 -8.87 -2.68 6.07
C LEU A 87 -9.75 -3.93 6.03
N PRO A 88 -10.23 -4.35 4.84
CA PRO A 88 -10.99 -5.59 4.69
C PRO A 88 -10.04 -6.78 4.89
N ILE A 89 -9.86 -7.19 6.14
CA ILE A 89 -9.00 -8.29 6.54
C ILE A 89 -9.86 -9.49 6.90
N THR A 90 -9.45 -10.67 6.44
CA THR A 90 -10.03 -11.96 6.82
C THR A 90 -9.92 -12.19 8.33
N LYS A 91 -10.75 -13.07 8.88
CA LYS A 91 -10.65 -13.53 10.27
C LYS A 91 -9.26 -14.10 10.65
N THR A 92 -8.45 -14.47 9.66
CA THR A 92 -7.08 -15.00 9.84
C THR A 92 -5.98 -13.94 9.69
N GLY A 93 -6.33 -12.65 9.64
CA GLY A 93 -5.35 -11.57 9.50
C GLY A 93 -4.82 -11.35 8.08
N LYS A 94 -5.30 -12.12 7.08
CA LYS A 94 -4.93 -11.91 5.67
C LYS A 94 -5.80 -10.83 5.05
N ILE A 95 -5.19 -9.89 4.34
CA ILE A 95 -5.88 -8.84 3.59
C ILE A 95 -6.69 -9.45 2.44
N LEU A 96 -7.99 -9.13 2.36
CA LEU A 96 -8.85 -9.48 1.23
C LEU A 96 -8.64 -8.48 0.09
N ARG A 97 -7.54 -8.63 -0.66
CA ARG A 97 -7.19 -7.76 -1.79
C ARG A 97 -8.26 -7.72 -2.88
N SER A 98 -9.12 -8.74 -2.99
CA SER A 98 -10.27 -8.75 -3.90
C SER A 98 -11.33 -7.70 -3.57
N LEU A 99 -11.36 -7.19 -2.34
CA LEU A 99 -12.29 -6.16 -1.87
C LEU A 99 -11.68 -4.76 -1.89
N LEU A 100 -10.39 -4.65 -2.25
CA LEU A 100 -9.68 -3.39 -2.48
C LEU A 100 -9.84 -3.04 -3.96
N ALA A 101 -10.96 -2.43 -4.30
CA ALA A 101 -11.20 -1.80 -5.61
C ALA A 101 -10.82 -0.30 -5.58
#